data_AF-A0A848NCL0-F1
#
_entry.id   AF-A0A848NCL0-F1
#
_cell.length_a   1.000
_cell.length_b   1.000
_cell.length_c   1.000
_cell.angle_alpha   90.00
_cell.angle_beta   90.00
_cell.angle_gamma   90.00
#
_symmetry.space_group_name_H-M   'P 1'
#
loop_
_entity.id
_entity.type
_entity.pdbx_description
1 polymer ?
#
loop_
_entity_poly.entity_id
_entity_poly.type
_entity_poly.pdbx_seq_one_letter_code
_entity_poly.pdbx_strand_id
1 'polypeptide(L)'
;MYQLVDDLPVVKRLSDGYFVPINPVNPDYQVYLSWLDAGNTPAPADEATVAPSTVIVTRDFLQRFRREEYAAARSSYNMEIQWALDNMIAAQFIDTTDPGTLAGLALMVAEGVLTEARRIEVLGTTASADGNSE
;
A
#
# COMPACT_ATOMS: atom_id res chain seq x y z
N MET A 1 3.82 -23.57 20.93
CA MET A 1 3.38 -22.16 20.92
C MET A 1 2.63 -21.91 19.63
N TYR A 2 1.58 -21.10 19.66
CA TYR A 2 0.69 -20.86 18.55
C TYR A 2 0.51 -19.36 18.31
N GLN A 3 0.07 -19.00 17.11
CA GLN A 3 -0.21 -17.64 16.68
C GLN A 3 -1.55 -17.58 15.94
N LEU A 4 -2.35 -16.55 16.22
CA LEU A 4 -3.57 -16.28 15.46
C LEU A 4 -3.24 -15.84 14.04
N VAL A 5 -4.18 -16.04 13.12
CA VAL A 5 -4.04 -15.60 11.73
C VAL A 5 -5.30 -14.84 11.38
N ASP A 6 -5.14 -13.57 10.99
CA ASP A 6 -6.27 -12.74 10.60
C ASP A 6 -6.87 -13.23 9.28
N ASP A 7 -8.18 -13.03 9.13
CA ASP A 7 -8.96 -13.30 7.92
C ASP A 7 -8.96 -14.77 7.42
N LEU A 8 -8.44 -15.72 8.20
CA LEU A 8 -8.43 -17.14 7.86
C LEU A 8 -8.85 -18.02 9.06
N PRO A 9 -9.64 -19.09 8.86
CA PRO A 9 -10.06 -19.99 9.93
C PRO A 9 -8.95 -20.99 10.29
N VAL A 10 -7.76 -20.49 10.62
CA VAL A 10 -6.56 -21.27 10.92
C VAL A 10 -5.80 -20.68 12.11
N VAL A 11 -5.00 -21.52 12.77
CA VAL A 11 -4.02 -21.10 13.78
C VAL A 11 -2.65 -21.59 13.34
N LYS A 12 -1.63 -20.74 13.40
CA LYS A 12 -0.26 -21.12 13.02
C LYS A 12 0.47 -21.73 14.21
N ARG A 13 0.98 -22.94 14.06
CA ARG A 13 1.87 -23.58 15.04
C ARG A 13 3.29 -23.08 14.81
N LEU A 14 3.89 -22.45 15.82
CA LEU A 14 5.18 -21.77 15.68
C LEU A 14 6.40 -22.72 15.68
N SER A 15 6.23 -23.97 16.12
CA SER A 15 7.34 -24.94 16.14
C SER A 15 7.78 -25.42 14.76
N ASP A 16 6.84 -25.47 13.82
CA ASP A 16 7.06 -26.00 12.46
C ASP A 16 6.45 -25.10 11.36
N GLY A 17 5.80 -23.99 11.74
CA GLY A 17 5.15 -23.08 10.82
C GLY A 17 3.87 -23.62 10.18
N TYR A 18 3.35 -24.76 10.66
CA TYR A 18 2.17 -25.39 10.08
C TYR A 18 0.89 -24.59 10.41
N PHE A 19 0.05 -24.34 9.40
CA PHE A 19 -1.26 -23.74 9.57
C PHE A 19 -2.29 -24.83 9.89
N VAL A 20 -2.82 -24.80 11.11
CA VAL A 20 -3.81 -25.74 11.62
C VAL A 20 -5.21 -25.21 11.34
N PRO A 21 -6.02 -25.86 10.50
CA PRO A 21 -7.42 -25.50 10.34
C PRO A 21 -8.20 -25.59 11.66
N ILE A 22 -9.02 -24.57 11.94
CA ILE A 22 -9.95 -24.53 13.08
C ILE A 22 -11.09 -25.50 12.79
N ASN A 23 -10.84 -26.78 13.05
CA ASN A 23 -11.78 -27.86 12.79
C ASN A 23 -11.79 -28.81 14.00
N PRO A 24 -12.95 -29.04 14.64
CA PRO A 24 -13.04 -29.91 15.81
C PRO A 24 -12.65 -31.36 15.54
N VAL A 25 -12.70 -31.84 14.29
CA VAL A 25 -12.21 -33.21 13.97
C VAL A 25 -10.72 -33.25 13.62
N ASN A 26 -10.03 -32.10 13.57
CA ASN A 26 -8.61 -32.05 13.32
C ASN A 26 -7.82 -32.34 14.60
N PRO A 27 -6.97 -33.38 14.63
CA PRO A 27 -6.17 -33.72 15.82
C PRO A 27 -5.24 -32.58 16.24
N ASP A 28 -4.65 -31.84 15.29
CA ASP A 28 -3.76 -30.72 15.61
C ASP A 28 -4.51 -29.55 16.28
N TYR A 29 -5.80 -29.37 15.94
CA TYR A 29 -6.64 -28.37 16.59
C TYR A 29 -7.04 -28.80 18.02
N GLN A 30 -7.27 -30.09 18.26
CA GLN A 30 -7.51 -30.62 19.61
C GLN A 30 -6.27 -30.44 20.52
N VAL A 31 -5.06 -30.57 19.97
CA VAL A 31 -3.81 -30.25 20.68
C VAL A 31 -3.74 -28.76 21.04
N TYR A 32 -4.12 -27.88 20.11
CA TYR A 32 -4.21 -26.44 20.38
C TYR A 32 -5.22 -26.13 21.50
N LEU A 33 -6.41 -26.75 21.51
CA LEU A 33 -7.40 -26.57 22.58
C LEU A 33 -6.87 -27.05 23.94
N SER A 34 -6.23 -28.22 23.99
CA SER A 34 -5.60 -28.73 25.23
C SER A 34 -4.50 -27.78 25.74
N TRP A 35 -3.78 -27.13 24.83
CA TRP A 35 -2.77 -26.14 25.16
C TRP A 35 -3.40 -24.84 25.72
N LEU A 36 -4.55 -24.40 25.21
CA LEU A 36 -5.33 -23.30 25.79
C LEU A 36 -5.87 -23.64 27.18
N ASP A 37 -6.41 -24.84 27.37
CA ASP A 37 -6.96 -25.30 28.66
C ASP A 37 -5.89 -25.37 29.77
N ALA A 38 -4.63 -25.59 29.39
CA ALA A 38 -3.47 -25.49 30.29
C ALA A 38 -3.10 -24.05 30.69
N GLY A 39 -3.88 -23.05 30.26
CA GLY A 39 -3.69 -21.63 30.60
C GLY A 39 -2.71 -20.89 29.71
N ASN A 40 -2.37 -21.42 28.53
CA ASN A 40 -1.50 -20.72 27.60
C ASN A 40 -2.28 -19.75 26.70
N THR A 41 -1.61 -18.73 26.17
CA THR A 41 -2.20 -17.71 25.29
C THR A 41 -1.44 -17.65 23.97
N PRO A 42 -2.11 -17.74 22.80
CA PRO A 42 -1.44 -17.63 21.51
C PRO A 42 -0.91 -16.22 21.31
N ALA A 43 0.15 -16.10 20.51
CA ALA A 43 0.61 -14.80 20.02
C ALA A 43 -0.50 -14.16 19.15
N PRO A 44 -0.61 -12.82 19.16
CA PRO A 44 -1.50 -12.12 18.25
C PRO A 44 -1.11 -12.40 16.79
N ALA A 45 -2.05 -12.17 15.87
CA ALA A 45 -1.75 -12.25 14.44
C ALA A 45 -0.65 -11.26 14.08
N ASP A 46 0.15 -11.61 13.07
CA ASP A 46 1.09 -10.67 12.48
C ASP A 46 0.29 -9.49 11.93
N GLU A 47 0.69 -8.26 12.28
CA GLU A 47 0.16 -7.09 11.58
C GLU A 47 0.48 -7.29 10.09
N ALA A 48 -0.56 -7.26 9.25
CA ALA A 48 -0.37 -7.34 7.81
C ALA A 48 0.47 -6.13 7.38
N THR A 49 1.79 -6.31 7.28
CA THR A 49 2.69 -5.31 6.71
C THR A 49 2.42 -5.28 5.22
N VAL A 50 1.43 -4.49 4.81
CA VAL A 50 1.29 -4.04 3.42
C VAL A 50 2.53 -3.20 3.12
N ALA A 51 3.57 -3.86 2.59
CA ALA A 51 4.68 -3.13 2.00
C ALA A 51 4.10 -2.12 0.99
N PRO A 52 4.51 -0.85 1.01
CA PRO A 52 3.96 0.14 0.10
C PRO A 52 4.20 -0.33 -1.34
N SER A 53 3.12 -0.67 -2.04
CA SER A 53 3.19 -1.00 -3.46
C SER A 53 3.56 0.27 -4.23
N THR A 54 4.59 0.20 -5.05
CA THR A 54 4.92 1.27 -6.01
C THR A 54 3.87 1.36 -7.11
N VAL A 55 3.11 0.28 -7.33
CA VAL A 55 1.99 0.21 -8.25
C VAL A 55 0.69 0.52 -7.52
N ILE A 56 0.02 1.61 -7.90
CA ILE A 56 -1.22 2.09 -7.29
C ILE A 56 -2.31 2.25 -8.34
N VAL A 57 -3.57 2.16 -7.93
CA VAL A 57 -4.72 2.39 -8.82
C VAL A 57 -4.69 3.83 -9.32
N THR A 58 -4.85 4.03 -10.63
CA THR A 58 -4.79 5.35 -11.27
C THR A 58 -5.73 6.37 -10.61
N ARG A 59 -6.94 5.93 -10.24
CA ARG A 59 -7.91 6.82 -9.57
C ARG A 59 -7.36 7.38 -8.27
N ASP A 60 -6.71 6.53 -7.46
CA ASP A 60 -6.18 6.93 -6.16
C ASP A 60 -4.93 7.80 -6.34
N PHE A 61 -4.12 7.53 -7.37
CA PHE A 61 -3.01 8.40 -7.77
C PHE A 61 -3.50 9.81 -8.20
N LEU A 62 -4.48 9.89 -9.09
CA LEU A 62 -5.03 11.16 -9.57
C LEU A 62 -5.72 11.96 -8.46
N GLN A 63 -6.27 11.29 -7.43
CA GLN A 63 -6.81 11.95 -6.25
C GLN A 63 -5.75 12.65 -5.38
N ARG A 64 -4.46 12.33 -5.55
CA ARG A 64 -3.37 13.01 -4.84
C ARG A 64 -3.05 14.38 -5.41
N PHE A 65 -3.44 14.65 -6.65
CA PHE A 65 -3.36 15.99 -7.26
C PHE A 65 -4.45 16.88 -6.68
N ARG A 66 -4.11 18.14 -6.43
CA ARG A 66 -5.11 19.16 -6.14
C ARG A 66 -5.87 19.50 -7.43
N ARG A 67 -7.09 20.04 -7.28
CA ARG A 67 -7.96 20.35 -8.41
C ARG A 67 -7.33 21.40 -9.33
N GLU A 68 -6.64 22.38 -8.75
CA GLU A 68 -5.92 23.42 -9.48
C GLU A 68 -4.72 22.87 -10.26
N GLU A 69 -3.95 21.95 -9.68
CA GLU A 69 -2.81 21.28 -10.33
C GLU A 69 -3.30 20.48 -11.55
N TYR A 70 -4.36 19.69 -11.35
CA TYR A 70 -4.99 18.93 -12.42
C TYR A 70 -5.57 19.84 -13.53
N ALA A 71 -6.26 20.91 -13.15
CA ALA A 71 -6.83 21.85 -14.12
C ALA A 71 -5.75 22.59 -14.92
N ALA A 72 -4.65 22.98 -14.26
CA ALA A 72 -3.49 23.60 -14.90
C ALA A 72 -2.79 22.63 -15.85
N ALA A 73 -2.57 21.37 -15.44
CA ALA A 73 -2.01 20.34 -16.32
C ALA A 73 -2.89 20.10 -17.54
N ARG A 74 -4.22 19.99 -17.34
CA ARG A 74 -5.19 19.74 -18.42
C ARG A 74 -5.33 20.92 -19.39
N SER A 75 -5.15 22.15 -18.90
CA SER A 75 -5.26 23.38 -19.70
C SER A 75 -3.91 23.88 -20.21
N SER A 76 -2.81 23.19 -19.91
CA SER A 76 -1.46 23.57 -20.35
C SER A 76 -1.36 23.55 -21.86
N TYR A 77 -0.67 24.51 -22.47
CA TYR A 77 -0.38 24.48 -23.91
C TYR A 77 0.81 23.57 -24.25
N ASN A 78 1.53 23.06 -23.24
CA ASN A 78 2.63 22.11 -23.44
C ASN A 78 2.05 20.72 -23.71
N MET A 79 2.22 20.25 -24.95
CA MET A 79 1.71 18.95 -25.41
C MET A 79 2.26 17.78 -24.60
N GLU A 80 3.51 17.87 -24.10
CA GLU A 80 4.12 16.79 -23.32
C GLU A 80 3.46 16.64 -21.95
N ILE A 81 3.02 17.75 -21.34
CA ILE A 81 2.24 17.71 -20.08
C ILE A 81 0.87 17.09 -20.32
N GLN A 82 0.19 17.50 -21.39
CA GLN A 82 -1.11 16.92 -21.74
C GLN A 82 -0.99 15.43 -22.03
N TRP A 83 0.01 15.04 -22.82
CA TRP A 83 0.30 13.64 -23.15
C TRP A 83 0.63 12.81 -21.91
N ALA A 84 1.48 13.31 -21.02
CA ALA A 84 1.78 12.63 -19.76
C ALA A 84 0.53 12.42 -18.92
N LEU A 85 -0.30 13.45 -18.76
CA LEU A 85 -1.56 13.36 -18.00
C LEU A 85 -2.55 12.39 -18.67
N ASP A 86 -2.69 12.44 -20.00
CA ASP A 86 -3.60 11.57 -20.75
C ASP A 86 -3.17 10.09 -20.66
N ASN A 87 -1.87 9.80 -20.72
CA ASN A 87 -1.36 8.44 -20.49
C ASN A 87 -1.62 7.96 -19.06
N MET A 88 -1.45 8.83 -18.06
CA MET A 88 -1.79 8.49 -16.68
C MET A 88 -3.28 8.18 -16.54
N ILE A 89 -4.16 9.01 -17.10
CA ILE A 89 -5.62 8.81 -17.08
C ILE A 89 -6.04 7.52 -17.79
N ALA A 90 -5.40 7.19 -18.91
CA ALA A 90 -5.68 5.99 -19.69
C ALA A 90 -5.22 4.70 -19.01
N ALA A 91 -4.24 4.77 -18.11
CA ALA A 91 -3.75 3.61 -17.37
C ALA A 91 -4.75 3.15 -16.31
N GLN A 92 -4.81 1.84 -16.06
CA GLN A 92 -5.57 1.29 -14.93
C GLN A 92 -4.78 1.37 -13.61
N PHE A 93 -3.46 1.28 -13.71
CA PHE A 93 -2.52 1.36 -12.60
C PHE A 93 -1.32 2.23 -12.98
N ILE A 94 -0.76 2.93 -11.99
CA ILE A 94 0.44 3.76 -12.12
C ILE A 94 1.52 3.17 -11.24
N ASP A 95 2.69 2.94 -11.81
CA ASP A 95 3.91 2.68 -11.04
C ASP A 95 4.59 4.03 -10.75
N THR A 96 4.73 4.39 -9.47
CA THR A 96 5.35 5.64 -9.04
C THR A 96 6.86 5.69 -9.27
N THR A 97 7.48 4.55 -9.60
CA THR A 97 8.90 4.44 -9.95
C THR A 97 9.15 4.37 -11.45
N ASP A 98 8.09 4.28 -12.26
CA ASP A 98 8.21 4.24 -13.72
C ASP A 98 8.87 5.53 -14.25
N PRO A 99 9.91 5.42 -15.09
CA PRO A 99 10.58 6.58 -15.66
C PRO A 99 9.66 7.55 -16.42
N GLY A 100 8.63 7.03 -17.10
CA GLY A 100 7.66 7.85 -17.83
C GLY A 100 6.79 8.69 -16.88
N THR A 101 6.32 8.07 -15.80
CA THR A 101 5.57 8.73 -14.73
C THR A 101 6.42 9.80 -14.05
N LEU A 102 7.67 9.47 -13.68
CA LEU A 102 8.60 10.41 -13.07
C LEU A 102 8.95 11.58 -14.01
N ALA A 103 9.17 11.31 -15.29
CA ALA A 103 9.46 12.34 -16.29
C ALA A 103 8.27 13.28 -16.50
N GLY A 104 7.05 12.74 -16.62
CA GLY A 104 5.84 13.54 -16.76
C GLY A 104 5.61 14.47 -15.56
N LEU A 105 5.80 13.96 -14.35
CA LEU A 105 5.72 14.77 -13.14
C LEU A 105 6.85 15.81 -13.05
N ALA A 106 8.07 15.47 -13.46
CA ALA A 106 9.19 16.41 -13.51
C ALA A 106 8.92 17.56 -14.51
N LEU A 107 8.29 17.26 -15.65
CA LEU A 107 7.86 18.28 -16.62
C LEU A 107 6.80 19.21 -16.01
N MET A 108 5.84 18.68 -15.27
CA MET A 108 4.85 19.50 -14.56
C MET A 108 5.51 20.41 -13.51
N VAL A 109 6.59 19.96 -12.86
CA VAL A 109 7.39 20.81 -11.96
C VAL A 109 8.16 21.89 -12.73
N ALA A 110 8.81 21.53 -13.83
CA ALA A 110 9.59 22.46 -14.65
C ALA A 110 8.73 23.60 -15.21
N GLU A 111 7.48 23.33 -15.56
CA GLU A 111 6.51 24.31 -16.09
C GLU A 111 5.72 25.03 -14.98
N GLY A 112 5.99 24.73 -13.71
CA GLY A 112 5.33 25.36 -12.56
C GLY A 112 3.88 24.93 -12.32
N VAL A 113 3.41 23.86 -12.99
CA VAL A 113 2.12 23.22 -12.72
C VAL A 113 2.13 22.53 -11.35
N LEU A 114 3.29 21.98 -10.97
CA LEU A 114 3.54 21.39 -9.66
C LEU A 114 4.76 22.05 -9.01
N THR A 115 4.85 21.97 -7.67
CA THR A 115 6.10 22.22 -6.96
C THR A 115 6.84 20.91 -6.68
N GLU A 116 8.12 20.99 -6.38
CA GLU A 116 8.94 19.84 -5.98
C GLU A 116 8.34 19.07 -4.80
N ALA A 117 7.91 19.80 -3.76
CA ALA A 117 7.28 19.22 -2.58
C ALA A 117 5.96 18.51 -2.94
N ARG A 118 5.15 19.11 -3.82
CA ARG A 118 3.91 18.49 -4.28
C ARG A 118 4.13 17.25 -5.13
N ARG A 119 5.20 17.21 -5.93
CA ARG A 119 5.58 15.99 -6.65
C ARG A 119 5.85 14.83 -5.68
N ILE A 120 6.59 15.08 -4.61
CA ILE A 120 6.94 14.09 -3.58
C ILE A 120 5.66 13.57 -2.89
N GLU A 121 4.74 14.47 -2.55
CA GLU A 121 3.44 14.11 -1.96
C GLU A 121 2.57 13.27 -2.93
N VAL A 122 2.53 13.62 -4.22
CA VAL A 122 1.79 12.87 -5.25
C VAL A 122 2.36 11.45 -5.44
N LEU A 123 3.69 11.31 -5.41
CA LEU A 123 4.35 10.00 -5.47
C LEU A 123 4.08 9.14 -4.22
N GLY A 124 3.52 9.72 -3.14
CA GLY A 124 3.28 9.02 -1.88
C GLY A 124 4.56 8.74 -1.11
N THR A 125 5.68 9.34 -1.52
CA THR A 125 6.88 9.41 -0.71
C THR A 125 6.73 10.59 0.23
N THR A 126 5.72 10.58 1.10
CA THR A 126 5.86 11.43 2.29
C THR A 126 7.11 10.91 2.97
N ALA A 127 8.16 11.74 3.04
CA ALA A 127 9.24 11.47 3.99
C ALA A 127 8.52 11.13 5.30
N SER A 128 8.69 9.90 5.78
CA SER A 128 8.34 9.55 7.14
C SER A 128 9.16 10.51 8.00
N ALA A 129 8.58 11.68 8.26
CA ALA A 129 8.91 12.47 9.40
C ALA A 129 8.47 11.59 10.56
N ASP A 130 9.45 10.91 11.14
CA ASP A 130 9.37 10.40 12.49
C ASP A 130 8.58 11.39 13.35
N GLY A 131 7.40 10.95 13.74
CA GLY A 131 6.46 11.67 14.57
C GLY A 131 5.84 10.69 15.56
N ASN A 132 6.71 9.93 16.22
CA ASN A 132 6.43 9.37 17.53
C ASN A 132 6.18 10.56 18.48
N SER A 133 4.93 10.74 18.90
CA SER A 133 4.53 11.51 20.08
C SER A 133 3.09 11.10 20.38
N GLU A 134 2.93 10.08 21.23
CA GLU A 134 2.52 10.18 22.64
C GLU A 134 1.00 10.25 22.82
#